data_AF-A0A399EYD6-F1
#
_entry.id   AF-A0A399EYD6-F1
#
_cell.length_a   1.000
_cell.length_b   1.000
_cell.length_c   1.000
_cell.angle_alpha   90.00
_cell.angle_beta   90.00
_cell.angle_gamma   90.00
#
_symmetry.space_group_name_H-M   'P 1'
#
loop_
_entity.id
_entity.type
_entity.pdbx_description
1 polymer ?
#
loop_
_entity_poly.entity_id
_entity_poly.type
_entity_poly.pdbx_seq_one_letter_code
_entity_poly.pdbx_strand_id
1 'polypeptide(L)' 'MCLCREEPLEGASFKRTARLVVEVLSDSTEAIDRGEKLLAYQKLPGLQAYVLASQLEKRLGIYRRMEDGG' A
#
# COMPACT_ATOMS: atom_id res chain seq x y z
N MET A 1 -0.55 4.56 14.72
CA MET A 1 -1.40 5.68 14.26
C MET A 1 -0.76 6.26 13.00
N CYS A 2 -1.37 6.11 11.83
CA CYS A 2 -0.85 6.69 10.58
C CYS A 2 -1.38 8.13 10.49
N LEU A 3 -0.51 9.13 10.67
CA LEU A 3 -0.88 10.53 10.49
C LEU A 3 -0.89 10.85 9.00
N CYS A 4 -2.07 10.76 8.37
CA CYS A 4 -2.30 11.37 7.07
C CYS A 4 -2.42 12.87 7.29
N ARG A 5 -1.41 13.65 6.92
CA ARG A 5 -1.54 15.12 6.86
C ARG A 5 -2.54 15.44 5.74
N GLU A 6 -3.68 15.98 6.13
CA GLU A 6 -4.75 16.41 5.24
C GLU A 6 -4.36 17.74 4.60
N GLU A 7 -4.21 17.75 3.28
CA GLU A 7 -4.11 18.96 2.45
C GLU A 7 -5.24 18.82 1.40
N PRO A 8 -5.85 19.94 0.96
CA PRO A 8 -7.20 19.91 0.38
C PRO A 8 -7.24 19.20 -0.99
N LEU A 9 -8.37 18.53 -1.21
CA LEU A 9 -8.66 17.72 -2.40
C LEU A 9 -9.21 18.61 -3.52
N GLU A 10 -8.40 18.95 -4.51
CA GLU A 10 -8.86 19.26 -5.87
C GLU A 10 -7.85 18.71 -6.88
N GLY A 11 -8.28 17.74 -7.71
CA GLY A 11 -7.50 17.15 -8.79
C GLY A 11 -6.38 16.20 -8.34
N ALA A 12 -6.56 14.89 -8.58
CA ALA A 12 -5.57 13.81 -8.47
C ALA A 12 -4.29 14.12 -7.65
N SER A 13 -4.41 14.13 -6.32
CA SER A 13 -3.27 14.34 -5.42
C SER A 13 -2.30 13.14 -5.48
N PHE A 14 -1.18 13.29 -6.19
CA PHE A 14 -0.08 12.32 -6.15
C PHE A 14 0.77 12.52 -4.88
N LYS A 15 0.71 11.57 -3.94
CA LYS A 15 1.50 11.61 -2.70
C LYS A 15 2.86 10.95 -2.90
N ARG A 16 3.92 11.77 -2.92
CA ARG A 16 5.33 11.32 -3.01
C ARG A 16 5.86 10.64 -1.74
N THR A 17 5.13 10.75 -0.63
CA THR A 17 5.57 10.32 0.71
C THR A 17 4.55 9.42 1.41
N ALA A 18 3.87 8.57 0.63
CA ALA A 18 2.92 7.61 1.19
C ALA A 18 3.62 6.67 2.20
N ARG A 19 3.05 6.58 3.41
CA ARG A 19 3.51 5.66 4.46
C ARG A 19 2.73 4.34 4.49
N LEU A 20 1.49 4.37 4.01
CA LEU A 20 0.60 3.22 3.92
C LEU A 20 -0.08 3.26 2.56
N VAL A 21 -0.13 2.11 1.89
CA VAL A 21 -0.93 1.90 0.70
C VAL A 21 -1.83 0.69 0.95
N VAL A 22 -3.11 0.82 0.63
CA VAL A 22 -4.11 -0.24 0.76
C VAL A 22 -4.72 -0.47 -0.61
N GLU A 23 -4.60 -1.70 -1.12
CA GLU A 23 -5.17 -2.11 -2.39
C GLU A 23 -6.28 -3.13 -2.13
N VAL A 24 -7.47 -2.84 -2.66
CA VAL A 24 -8.63 -3.74 -2.60
C VAL A 24 -8.62 -4.59 -3.85
N LEU A 25 -8.44 -5.89 -3.68
CA LEU A 25 -8.24 -6.81 -4.80
C LEU A 25 -9.55 -7.01 -5.57
N SER A 26 -9.43 -7.01 -6.90
CA SER A 26 -10.42 -7.51 -7.85
C SER A 26 -9.79 -8.62 -8.71
N ASP A 27 -10.61 -9.45 -9.34
CA ASP A 27 -10.13 -10.51 -10.25
C ASP A 27 -9.22 -9.97 -11.37
N SER A 28 -9.45 -8.74 -11.82
CA SER A 28 -8.70 -8.12 -12.91
C SER A 28 -7.32 -7.57 -12.50
N THR A 29 -7.11 -7.20 -11.23
CA THR A 29 -5.86 -6.55 -10.79
C THR A 29 -5.06 -7.37 -9.79
N GLU A 30 -5.64 -8.43 -9.22
CA GLU A 30 -5.03 -9.22 -8.15
C GLU A 30 -3.62 -9.72 -8.47
N ALA A 31 -3.42 -10.26 -9.67
CA ALA A 31 -2.11 -10.79 -10.09
C ALA A 31 -1.02 -9.70 -10.09
N ILE A 32 -1.36 -8.50 -10.56
CA ILE A 32 -0.44 -7.36 -10.65
C ILE A 32 -0.20 -6.76 -9.26
N ASP A 33 -1.26 -6.63 -8.45
CA ASP A 33 -1.20 -6.07 -7.09
C ASP A 33 -0.34 -6.93 -6.14
N ARG A 34 -0.41 -8.26 -6.28
CA ARG A 34 0.40 -9.24 -5.53
C ARG A 34 1.83 -9.39 -6.07
N GLY A 35 2.06 -9.05 -7.34
CA GLY A 35 3.35 -9.20 -8.02
C GLY A 35 4.10 -7.87 -8.15
N GLU A 36 4.01 -7.28 -9.34
CA GLU A 36 4.83 -6.13 -9.74
C GLU A 36 4.64 -4.91 -8.84
N LYS A 37 3.39 -4.58 -8.48
CA LYS A 37 3.10 -3.42 -7.61
C LYS A 37 3.66 -3.62 -6.21
N LEU A 38 3.48 -4.80 -5.61
CA LEU A 38 4.07 -5.15 -4.31
C LEU A 38 5.59 -4.95 -4.32
N LEU A 39 6.28 -5.43 -5.36
CA LEU A 39 7.73 -5.28 -5.50
C LEU A 39 8.15 -3.82 -5.72
N ALA A 40 7.39 -3.06 -6.51
CA ALA A 40 7.66 -1.65 -6.77
C ALA A 40 7.45 -0.80 -5.52
N TYR A 41 6.35 -1.01 -4.79
CA TYR A 41 5.99 -0.21 -3.62
C TYR A 41 6.90 -0.50 -2.42
N GLN A 42 7.38 -1.73 -2.23
CA GLN A 42 8.38 -2.02 -1.20
C GLN A 42 9.69 -1.23 -1.38
N LYS A 43 10.00 -0.75 -2.58
CA LYS A 43 11.17 0.10 -2.85
C LYS A 43 10.93 1.58 -2.52
N LEU A 44 9.69 1.99 -2.23
CA LEU A 44 9.40 3.36 -1.84
C LEU A 44 9.98 3.65 -0.45
N PRO A 45 10.86 4.66 -0.30
CA PRO A 45 11.61 4.89 0.94
C PRO A 45 10.71 5.30 2.12
N GLY A 46 9.56 5.93 1.84
CA GLY A 46 8.60 6.34 2.87
C GLY A 46 7.61 5.26 3.27
N LEU A 47 7.48 4.17 2.50
CA LEU A 47 6.44 3.18 2.70
C LEU A 47 6.79 2.27 3.88
N GLN A 48 5.87 2.21 4.84
CA GLN A 48 5.97 1.40 6.05
C GLN A 48 5.11 0.14 5.98
N ALA A 49 3.98 0.22 5.29
CA ALA A 49 3.10 -0.93 5.10
C ALA A 49 2.38 -0.90 3.75
N TYR A 50 2.21 -2.07 3.17
CA TYR A 50 1.36 -2.32 2.02
C TYR A 50 0.33 -3.40 2.39
N VAL A 51 -0.95 -3.09 2.23
CA VAL A 51 -2.06 -3.97 2.61
C VAL A 51 -2.81 -4.38 1.36
N LEU A 52 -2.97 -5.69 1.18
CA LEU A 52 -3.83 -6.28 0.16
C LEU A 52 -5.12 -6.78 0.83
N ALA A 53 -6.26 -6.24 0.44
CA ALA A 53 -7.56 -6.61 0.97
C ALA A 53 -8.36 -7.42 -0.06
N SER A 54 -8.47 -8.73 0.14
CA SER A 54 -9.35 -9.59 -0.64
C SER A 54 -10.76 -9.57 -0.04
N GLN A 55 -11.70 -8.95 -0.75
CA GLN A 55 -13.11 -8.96 -0.39
C GLN A 55 -13.76 -10.34 -0.63
N LEU A 56 -13.27 -11.08 -1.63
CA LEU A 56 -13.75 -12.41 -1.99
C LEU A 56 -13.38 -13.44 -0.91
N GLU A 57 -12.10 -13.48 -0.52
CA GLU A 57 -11.61 -14.40 0.51
C GLU A 57 -11.83 -13.88 1.95
N LYS A 58 -12.32 -12.65 2.09
CA LYS A 58 -12.41 -11.91 3.39
C LYS A 58 -11.08 -11.93 4.14
N ARG A 59 -9.98 -11.66 3.44
CA ARG A 59 -8.60 -11.79 3.94
C ARG A 59 -7.81 -10.50 3.74
N LEU A 60 -6.97 -10.18 4.72
CA LEU A 60 -5.97 -9.12 4.63
C LEU A 60 -4.56 -9.73 4.57
N GLY A 61 -3.78 -9.36 3.56
CA GLY A 61 -2.34 -9.57 3.50
C GLY A 61 -1.62 -8.28 3.89
N ILE A 62 -0.70 -8.34 4.85
CA ILE A 62 -0.01 -7.15 5.35
C ILE A 62 1.49 -7.35 5.18
N TYR A 63 2.11 -6.50 4.37
CA TYR A 63 3.55 -6.46 4.16
C TYR A 63 4.08 -5.22 4.87
N ARG A 64 4.83 -5.42 5.96
CA ARG A 64 5.47 -4.34 6.71
C ARG A 64 6.94 -4.26 6.37
N ARG A 65 7.45 -3.05 6.22
CA ARG A 65 8.89 -2.82 6.26
C ARG A 65 9.38 -3.26 7.64
N MET A 66 10.32 -4.16 7.68
CA MET A 66 11.06 -4.45 8.91
C MET A 66 12.08 -3.33 9.08
N GLU A 67 12.07 -2.70 10.25
CA GLU A 67 13.25 -1.94 10.69
C GLU A 67 14.35 -2.99 10.89
N ASP A 68 15.54 -2.78 10.35
CA ASP A 68 16.68 -3.66 10.62
C ASP A 68 16.80 -3.76 12.15
N GLY A 69 16.43 -4.91 12.70
CA GLY A 69 16.71 -5.26 14.08
C GLY A 69 18.20 -5.56 14.14
N GLY A 70 18.93 -4.71 14.88
CA GLY A 70 20.36 -4.91 15.16
C GLY A 70 20.64 -6.22 15.89
#